data_AF-A0A5Z3R240-F1
#
_entry.id   AF-A0A5Z3R240-F1
#
_cell.length_a   1.000
_cell.length_b   1.000
_cell.length_c   1.000
_cell.angle_alpha   90.00
_cell.angle_beta   90.00
_cell.angle_gamma   90.00
#
_symmetry.space_group_name_H-M   'P 1'
#
loop_
_entity.id
_entity.type
_entity.pdbx_description
1 polymer ?
#
loop_
_entity_poly.entity_id
_entity_poly.type
_entity_poly.pdbx_seq_one_letter_code
_entity_poly.pdbx_strand_id
1 'polypeptide(L)'
;MTKHTIDYLFYSKTREDVQNCINAGIDINILNEYGKNALFFCNHVDAVKAMIEAGIEVNHTDNYGGNALFWNQNVQVVKCLIHSGINVHHKNKTGQSCLHQQRNIECAEILVNAGADIHCVDNKGQTVLYNLYFPDIFDYWIDKGCNINHRDYNGKSVLDLSSEYGVSGYDFNVNALMRHIDKIDSTPVLIRHVTYHSLNLINLLYQRGLNVMLAEHCTLSLCVKDMKSIFTELKQHIEIKHTHFYNCRKKHIGIYTGIERVKWFIRNGIRMDDDILRQRSDSDKILDYIARREKKDLLKEMKPGIPPAPVRKRL
;
A
#
# COMPACT_ATOMS: atom_id res chain seq x y z
N MET A 1 3.11 -44.39 -8.78
CA MET A 1 2.08 -43.51 -8.21
C MET A 1 1.79 -42.42 -9.21
N THR A 2 0.53 -42.21 -9.57
CA THR A 2 0.13 -41.10 -10.47
C THR A 2 0.15 -39.79 -9.69
N LYS A 3 0.27 -38.64 -10.37
CA LYS A 3 0.22 -37.30 -9.75
C LYS A 3 -1.02 -37.12 -8.85
N HIS A 4 -2.12 -37.82 -9.17
CA HIS A 4 -3.35 -37.86 -8.38
C HIS A 4 -3.23 -38.55 -7.02
N THR A 5 -2.29 -39.47 -6.81
CA THR A 5 -2.15 -40.20 -5.53
C THR A 5 -1.41 -39.36 -4.47
N ILE A 6 -0.56 -38.43 -4.89
CA ILE A 6 0.26 -37.60 -4.00
C ILE A 6 -0.60 -36.54 -3.29
N ASP A 7 -1.65 -36.07 -3.94
CA ASP A 7 -2.54 -35.02 -3.44
C ASP A 7 -3.35 -35.44 -2.20
N TYR A 8 -3.62 -36.74 -2.00
CA TYR A 8 -4.48 -37.20 -0.89
C TYR A 8 -3.95 -36.81 0.50
N LEU A 9 -2.62 -36.83 0.69
CA LEU A 9 -2.03 -36.44 1.97
C LEU A 9 -2.23 -34.94 2.24
N PHE A 10 -2.10 -34.10 1.21
CA PHE A 10 -2.26 -32.64 1.32
C PHE A 10 -3.70 -32.21 1.66
N TYR A 11 -4.68 -33.05 1.35
CA TYR A 11 -6.11 -32.81 1.63
C TYR A 11 -6.66 -33.62 2.80
N SER A 12 -5.79 -34.26 3.59
CA SER A 12 -6.20 -35.04 4.76
C SER A 12 -6.88 -34.17 5.81
N LYS A 13 -8.00 -34.67 6.35
CA LYS A 13 -8.83 -33.97 7.35
C LYS A 13 -8.86 -34.70 8.68
N THR A 14 -8.67 -36.01 8.66
CA THR A 14 -8.73 -36.88 9.83
C THR A 14 -7.43 -37.67 10.02
N ARG A 15 -7.27 -38.28 11.19
CA ARG A 15 -6.21 -39.27 11.43
C ARG A 15 -6.31 -40.46 10.47
N GLU A 16 -7.53 -40.89 10.15
CA GLU A 16 -7.77 -42.02 9.26
C GLU A 16 -7.28 -41.72 7.84
N ASP A 17 -7.50 -40.50 7.33
CA ASP A 17 -6.98 -40.09 6.02
C ASP A 17 -5.44 -40.21 5.95
N VAL A 18 -4.76 -39.72 7.00
CA VAL A 18 -3.30 -39.78 7.10
C VAL A 18 -2.83 -41.23 7.18
N GLN A 19 -3.47 -42.07 8.00
CA GLN A 19 -3.13 -43.48 8.12
C GLN A 19 -3.35 -44.25 6.81
N ASN A 20 -4.44 -43.95 6.09
CA ASN A 20 -4.73 -44.54 4.78
C ASN A 20 -3.66 -44.16 3.74
N CYS A 21 -3.18 -42.91 3.77
CA CYS A 21 -2.06 -42.47 2.93
C CYS A 21 -0.77 -43.24 3.23
N ILE A 22 -0.41 -43.37 4.52
CA ILE A 22 0.79 -44.10 4.96
C ILE A 22 0.67 -45.59 4.57
N ASN A 23 -0.49 -46.21 4.79
CA ASN A 23 -0.76 -47.61 4.41
C ASN A 23 -0.68 -47.83 2.89
N ALA A 24 -1.01 -46.82 2.09
CA ALA A 24 -0.86 -46.83 0.64
C ALA A 24 0.59 -46.59 0.18
N GLY A 25 1.55 -46.43 1.10
CA GLY A 25 2.96 -46.22 0.83
C GLY A 25 3.34 -44.79 0.45
N ILE A 26 2.48 -43.81 0.75
CA ILE A 26 2.80 -42.39 0.54
C ILE A 26 3.81 -41.95 1.60
N ASP A 27 4.93 -41.39 1.16
CA ASP A 27 5.90 -40.76 2.05
C ASP A 27 5.27 -39.55 2.77
N ILE A 28 5.31 -39.55 4.09
CA ILE A 28 4.75 -38.46 4.92
C ILE A 28 5.42 -37.11 4.64
N ASN A 29 6.68 -37.13 4.18
CA ASN A 29 7.46 -35.95 3.83
C ASN A 29 7.42 -35.59 2.35
N ILE A 30 6.47 -36.16 1.60
CA ILE A 30 6.30 -35.82 0.19
C ILE A 30 6.07 -34.32 0.00
N LEU A 31 6.71 -33.78 -1.03
CA LEU A 31 6.65 -32.36 -1.36
C LEU A 31 5.88 -32.13 -2.65
N ASN A 32 5.13 -31.04 -2.71
CA ASN A 32 4.53 -30.57 -3.96
C ASN A 32 5.54 -29.76 -4.81
N GLU A 33 5.10 -29.25 -5.96
CA GLU A 33 5.93 -28.47 -6.89
C GLU A 33 6.49 -27.15 -6.31
N TYR A 34 5.91 -26.65 -5.21
CA TYR A 34 6.38 -25.47 -4.47
C TYR A 34 7.33 -25.83 -3.32
N GLY A 35 7.72 -27.10 -3.20
CA GLY A 35 8.54 -27.60 -2.11
C GLY A 35 7.80 -27.61 -0.77
N LYS A 36 6.46 -27.69 -0.74
CA LYS A 36 5.68 -27.70 0.50
C LYS A 36 5.31 -29.13 0.88
N ASN A 37 5.42 -29.48 2.16
CA ASN A 37 4.82 -30.70 2.72
C ASN A 37 3.35 -30.45 3.13
N ALA A 38 2.66 -31.47 3.63
CA ALA A 38 1.22 -31.41 3.90
C ALA A 38 0.80 -30.39 4.98
N LEU A 39 1.70 -30.05 5.94
CA LEU A 39 1.41 -29.09 7.02
C LEU A 39 1.10 -27.67 6.51
N PHE A 40 1.57 -27.33 5.31
CA PHE A 40 1.38 -25.99 4.73
C PHE A 40 -0.07 -25.72 4.32
N PHE A 41 -0.88 -26.76 4.15
CA PHE A 41 -2.25 -26.67 3.64
C PHE A 41 -3.30 -27.20 4.62
N CYS A 42 -2.90 -28.08 5.54
CA CYS A 42 -3.83 -28.73 6.44
C CYS A 42 -4.45 -27.74 7.44
N ASN A 43 -5.77 -27.62 7.41
CA ASN A 43 -6.56 -26.79 8.33
C ASN A 43 -7.29 -27.63 9.40
N HIS A 44 -6.95 -28.91 9.53
CA HIS A 44 -7.59 -29.85 10.44
C HIS A 44 -6.59 -30.38 11.48
N VAL A 45 -6.82 -30.04 12.75
CA VAL A 45 -5.92 -30.35 13.86
C VAL A 45 -5.65 -31.85 14.00
N ASP A 46 -6.67 -32.69 13.81
CA ASP A 46 -6.53 -34.15 13.99
C ASP A 46 -5.61 -34.75 12.92
N ALA A 47 -5.71 -34.29 11.67
CA ALA A 47 -4.78 -34.66 10.61
C ALA A 47 -3.38 -34.12 10.89
N VAL A 48 -3.23 -32.86 11.32
CA VAL A 48 -1.92 -32.27 11.69
C VAL A 48 -1.23 -33.09 12.78
N LYS A 49 -1.95 -33.45 13.85
CA LYS A 49 -1.43 -34.31 14.92
C LYS A 49 -0.99 -35.68 14.39
N ALA A 50 -1.81 -36.32 13.57
CA ALA A 50 -1.47 -37.61 12.97
C ALA A 50 -0.24 -37.53 12.07
N MET A 51 -0.08 -36.46 11.28
CA MET A 51 1.11 -36.24 10.45
C MET A 51 2.37 -36.07 11.30
N ILE A 52 2.27 -35.34 12.42
CA ILE A 52 3.37 -35.11 13.36
C ILE A 52 3.78 -36.42 14.06
N GLU A 53 2.80 -37.21 14.52
CA GLU A 53 3.05 -38.54 15.08
C GLU A 53 3.69 -39.50 14.06
N ALA A 54 3.33 -39.35 12.79
CA ALA A 54 3.92 -40.12 11.69
C ALA A 54 5.31 -39.63 11.25
N GLY A 55 5.85 -38.58 11.88
CA GLY A 55 7.21 -38.11 11.61
C GLY A 55 7.33 -37.13 10.44
N ILE A 56 6.28 -36.35 10.14
CA ILE A 56 6.40 -35.25 9.20
C ILE A 56 7.42 -34.21 9.70
N GLU A 57 8.23 -33.65 8.79
CA GLU A 57 9.21 -32.64 9.11
C GLU A 57 8.53 -31.30 9.41
N VAL A 58 8.30 -31.02 10.70
CA VAL A 58 7.59 -29.82 11.19
C VAL A 58 8.26 -28.51 10.76
N ASN A 59 9.59 -28.50 10.70
CA ASN A 59 10.40 -27.33 10.37
C ASN A 59 10.75 -27.21 8.88
N HIS A 60 10.15 -28.04 8.03
CA HIS A 60 10.36 -28.00 6.59
C HIS A 60 10.03 -26.62 6.01
N THR A 61 10.81 -26.18 5.02
CA THR A 61 10.63 -24.89 4.35
C THR A 61 10.31 -25.06 2.87
N ASP A 62 9.43 -24.22 2.36
CA ASP A 62 9.08 -24.20 0.93
C ASP A 62 10.14 -23.55 0.04
N ASN A 63 9.87 -23.47 -1.27
CA ASN A 63 10.76 -22.83 -2.23
C ASN A 63 10.99 -21.33 -1.98
N TYR A 64 10.14 -20.67 -1.19
CA TYR A 64 10.31 -19.29 -0.73
C TYR A 64 11.07 -19.20 0.60
N GLY A 65 11.39 -20.35 1.19
CA GLY A 65 12.04 -20.48 2.49
C GLY A 65 11.10 -20.26 3.66
N GLY A 66 9.78 -20.23 3.49
CA GLY A 66 8.84 -20.13 4.60
C GLY A 66 8.52 -21.52 5.17
N ASN A 67 8.39 -21.63 6.50
CA ASN A 67 7.82 -22.83 7.13
C ASN A 67 6.28 -22.76 7.14
N ALA A 68 5.61 -23.78 7.69
CA ALA A 68 4.14 -23.86 7.67
C ALA A 68 3.43 -22.67 8.35
N LEU A 69 4.05 -21.98 9.32
CA LEU A 69 3.44 -20.82 9.99
C LEU A 69 3.21 -19.62 9.05
N PHE A 70 3.98 -19.48 7.97
CA PHE A 70 3.86 -18.37 7.02
C PHE A 70 2.53 -18.40 6.25
N TRP A 71 1.90 -19.57 6.17
CA TRP A 71 0.73 -19.80 5.31
C TRP A 71 -0.52 -20.17 6.09
N ASN A 72 -0.39 -20.50 7.38
CA ASN A 72 -1.48 -20.94 8.23
C ASN A 72 -2.20 -19.77 8.92
N GLN A 73 -3.53 -19.76 8.80
CA GLN A 73 -4.43 -18.78 9.42
C GLN A 73 -5.42 -19.44 10.40
N ASN A 74 -5.32 -20.76 10.58
CA ASN A 74 -6.18 -21.49 11.51
C ASN A 74 -5.54 -21.51 12.91
N VAL A 75 -6.21 -20.86 13.84
CA VAL A 75 -5.81 -20.72 15.26
C VAL A 75 -5.40 -22.03 15.90
N GLN A 76 -6.19 -23.08 15.72
CA GLN A 76 -5.96 -24.36 16.41
C GLN A 76 -4.78 -25.12 15.78
N VAL A 77 -4.62 -25.00 14.45
CA VAL A 77 -3.44 -25.56 13.76
C VAL A 77 -2.17 -24.81 14.15
N VAL A 78 -2.20 -23.46 14.20
CA VAL A 78 -1.05 -22.65 14.65
C VAL A 78 -0.65 -23.03 16.07
N LYS A 79 -1.60 -23.16 17.00
CA LYS A 79 -1.33 -23.68 18.37
C LYS A 79 -0.67 -25.06 18.30
N CYS A 80 -1.22 -25.99 17.54
CA CYS A 80 -0.68 -27.35 17.43
C CYS A 80 0.76 -27.37 16.90
N LEU A 81 1.06 -26.59 15.86
CA LEU A 81 2.40 -26.50 15.26
C LEU A 81 3.42 -25.93 16.27
N ILE A 82 3.05 -24.87 17.00
CA ILE A 82 3.89 -24.27 18.06
C ILE A 82 4.21 -25.28 19.16
N HIS A 83 3.20 -25.99 19.67
CA HIS A 83 3.41 -27.04 20.69
C HIS A 83 4.28 -28.20 20.18
N SER A 84 4.33 -28.39 18.87
CA SER A 84 5.12 -29.45 18.21
C SER A 84 6.53 -29.00 17.83
N GLY A 85 6.97 -27.81 18.29
CA GLY A 85 8.36 -27.36 18.12
C GLY A 85 8.68 -26.74 16.76
N ILE A 86 7.66 -26.24 16.03
CA ILE A 86 7.93 -25.42 14.85
C ILE A 86 8.69 -24.14 15.25
N ASN A 87 9.68 -23.74 14.44
CA ASN A 87 10.49 -22.56 14.71
C ASN A 87 9.69 -21.28 14.40
N VAL A 88 9.22 -20.62 15.46
CA VAL A 88 8.49 -19.34 15.38
C VAL A 88 9.37 -18.18 14.92
N HIS A 89 10.68 -18.25 15.17
CA HIS A 89 11.66 -17.20 14.82
C HIS A 89 12.19 -17.33 13.38
N HIS A 90 11.68 -18.30 12.61
CA HIS A 90 12.15 -18.56 11.26
C HIS A 90 11.94 -17.35 10.34
N LYS A 91 12.94 -17.09 9.50
CA LYS A 91 12.87 -16.07 8.44
C LYS A 91 12.96 -16.73 7.07
N ASN A 92 12.09 -16.30 6.16
CA ASN A 92 12.13 -16.78 4.77
C ASN A 92 13.26 -16.13 3.96
N LYS A 93 13.36 -16.45 2.66
CA LYS A 93 14.41 -15.93 1.77
C LYS A 93 14.38 -14.41 1.59
N THR A 94 13.25 -13.75 1.90
CA THR A 94 13.13 -12.29 1.87
C THR A 94 13.30 -11.65 3.24
N GLY A 95 13.68 -12.42 4.26
CA GLY A 95 13.89 -11.94 5.62
C GLY A 95 12.60 -11.76 6.43
N GLN A 96 11.45 -12.09 5.87
CA GLN A 96 10.17 -11.98 6.54
C GLN A 96 10.02 -13.06 7.61
N SER A 97 9.41 -12.71 8.74
CA SER A 97 8.88 -13.65 9.73
C SER A 97 7.47 -14.12 9.35
N CYS A 98 6.94 -15.11 10.07
CA CYS A 98 5.55 -15.54 9.92
C CYS A 98 4.53 -14.41 10.16
N LEU A 99 4.85 -13.40 10.98
CA LEU A 99 3.95 -12.27 11.26
C LEU A 99 3.70 -11.38 10.04
N HIS A 100 4.65 -11.30 9.09
CA HIS A 100 4.49 -10.48 7.89
C HIS A 100 3.33 -10.95 7.00
N GLN A 101 2.98 -12.24 7.07
CA GLN A 101 1.90 -12.84 6.27
C GLN A 101 0.63 -13.10 7.11
N GLN A 102 0.65 -12.78 8.40
CA GLN A 102 -0.46 -13.04 9.31
C GLN A 102 -1.60 -12.04 9.10
N ARG A 103 -2.84 -12.55 9.07
CA ARG A 103 -4.05 -11.76 8.83
C ARG A 103 -5.11 -11.99 9.91
N ASN A 104 -4.97 -13.06 10.68
CA ASN A 104 -5.84 -13.40 11.79
C ASN A 104 -5.24 -12.86 13.10
N ILE A 105 -5.98 -11.98 13.80
CA ILE A 105 -5.54 -11.33 15.04
C ILE A 105 -5.24 -12.36 16.14
N GLU A 106 -6.08 -13.38 16.31
CA GLU A 106 -5.87 -14.42 17.34
C GLU A 106 -4.58 -15.21 17.04
N CYS A 107 -4.34 -15.57 15.78
CA CYS A 107 -3.08 -16.22 15.37
C CYS A 107 -1.87 -15.33 15.60
N ALA A 108 -1.97 -14.03 15.30
CA ALA A 108 -0.91 -13.06 15.57
C ALA A 108 -0.60 -12.97 17.07
N GLU A 109 -1.62 -12.92 17.92
CA GLU A 109 -1.45 -12.91 19.37
C GLU A 109 -0.76 -14.18 19.88
N ILE A 110 -1.19 -15.34 19.40
CA ILE A 110 -0.55 -16.63 19.74
C ILE A 110 0.92 -16.64 19.33
N LEU A 111 1.24 -16.17 18.13
CA LEU A 111 2.61 -16.14 17.63
C LEU A 111 3.50 -15.19 18.44
N VAL A 112 3.00 -13.99 18.76
CA VAL A 112 3.72 -13.02 19.61
C VAL A 112 3.93 -13.59 21.01
N ASN A 113 2.91 -14.22 21.61
CA ASN A 113 3.04 -14.89 22.92
C ASN A 113 4.02 -16.07 22.89
N ALA A 114 4.18 -16.71 21.73
CA ALA A 114 5.18 -17.75 21.50
C ALA A 114 6.59 -17.20 21.18
N GLY A 115 6.79 -15.87 21.24
CA GLY A 115 8.08 -15.23 21.07
C GLY A 115 8.36 -14.68 19.66
N ALA A 116 7.38 -14.68 18.75
CA ALA A 116 7.56 -14.00 17.47
C ALA A 116 7.82 -12.51 17.68
N ASP A 117 8.89 -11.99 17.07
CA ASP A 117 9.25 -10.58 17.18
C ASP A 117 8.29 -9.71 16.37
N ILE A 118 7.45 -8.94 17.05
CA ILE A 118 6.50 -8.01 16.43
C ILE A 118 7.18 -6.84 15.71
N HIS A 119 8.41 -6.49 16.10
CA HIS A 119 9.20 -5.41 15.50
C HIS A 119 10.14 -5.91 14.41
N CYS A 120 9.97 -7.16 13.97
CA CYS A 120 10.80 -7.73 12.93
C CYS A 120 10.70 -6.94 11.63
N VAL A 121 11.84 -6.87 10.94
CA VAL A 121 11.94 -6.32 9.58
C VAL A 121 12.45 -7.38 8.61
N ASP A 122 11.98 -7.25 7.37
CA ASP A 122 12.45 -8.04 6.23
C ASP A 122 13.75 -7.48 5.62
N ASN A 123 14.23 -8.09 4.53
CA ASN A 123 15.47 -7.69 3.85
C ASN A 123 15.39 -6.29 3.20
N LYS A 124 14.20 -5.72 3.04
CA LYS A 124 14.01 -4.34 2.59
C LYS A 124 13.86 -3.37 3.76
N GLY A 125 13.90 -3.85 5.00
CA GLY A 125 13.66 -3.05 6.19
C GLY A 125 12.17 -2.81 6.42
N GLN A 126 11.26 -3.58 5.82
CA GLN A 126 9.82 -3.41 5.97
C GLN A 126 9.34 -4.15 7.21
N THR A 127 8.52 -3.49 8.03
CA THR A 127 7.83 -4.11 9.18
C THR A 127 6.52 -4.77 8.74
N VAL A 128 5.84 -5.46 9.66
CA VAL A 128 4.51 -6.04 9.43
C VAL A 128 3.45 -5.01 8.97
N LEU A 129 3.66 -3.72 9.25
CA LEU A 129 2.76 -2.64 8.84
C LEU A 129 2.76 -2.36 7.32
N TYR A 130 3.75 -2.84 6.57
CA TYR A 130 3.80 -2.65 5.11
C TYR A 130 2.79 -3.52 4.37
N ASN A 131 2.13 -4.46 5.06
CA ASN A 131 1.07 -5.30 4.54
C ASN A 131 -0.31 -4.67 4.80
N LEU A 132 -0.62 -3.56 4.12
CA LEU A 132 -1.79 -2.72 4.39
C LEU A 132 -3.15 -3.31 3.97
N TYR A 133 -3.16 -4.47 3.30
CA TYR A 133 -4.38 -5.07 2.74
C TYR A 133 -5.36 -5.63 3.76
N PHE A 134 -4.95 -5.72 5.02
CA PHE A 134 -5.75 -6.26 6.11
C PHE A 134 -5.90 -5.18 7.17
N PRO A 135 -6.91 -4.29 7.04
CA PRO A 135 -7.04 -3.15 7.93
C PRO A 135 -7.16 -3.54 9.41
N ASP A 136 -7.84 -4.65 9.70
CA ASP A 136 -8.07 -5.09 11.08
C ASP A 136 -6.78 -5.56 11.77
N ILE A 137 -5.93 -6.32 11.08
CA ILE A 137 -4.62 -6.71 11.64
C ILE A 137 -3.68 -5.50 11.70
N PHE A 138 -3.79 -4.56 10.75
CA PHE A 138 -3.01 -3.32 10.78
C PHE A 138 -3.29 -2.51 12.06
N ASP A 139 -4.56 -2.29 12.39
CA ASP A 139 -4.94 -1.60 13.63
C ASP A 139 -4.39 -2.32 14.86
N TYR A 140 -4.52 -3.66 14.89
CA TYR A 140 -3.93 -4.48 15.95
C TYR A 140 -2.41 -4.30 16.09
N TRP A 141 -1.66 -4.28 14.98
CA TRP A 141 -0.21 -4.06 15.02
C TRP A 141 0.15 -2.68 15.59
N ILE A 142 -0.58 -1.65 15.19
CA ILE A 142 -0.40 -0.29 15.70
C ILE A 142 -0.72 -0.20 17.21
N ASP A 143 -1.74 -0.91 17.67
CA ASP A 143 -2.12 -0.95 19.09
C ASP A 143 -1.13 -1.77 19.94
N LYS A 144 -0.44 -2.74 19.33
CA LYS A 144 0.68 -3.47 19.94
C LYS A 144 2.01 -2.72 19.86
N GLY A 145 2.01 -1.46 19.39
CA GLY A 145 3.17 -0.58 19.46
C GLY A 145 4.08 -0.59 18.22
N CYS A 146 3.63 -1.15 17.09
CA CYS A 146 4.38 -0.99 15.84
C CYS A 146 4.43 0.48 15.41
N ASN A 147 5.61 0.94 15.00
CA ASN A 147 5.82 2.33 14.62
C ASN A 147 5.29 2.61 13.20
N ILE A 148 4.20 3.38 13.10
CA ILE A 148 3.61 3.82 11.82
C ILE A 148 4.54 4.74 11.01
N ASN A 149 5.51 5.39 11.66
CA ASN A 149 6.48 6.28 11.00
C ASN A 149 7.76 5.56 10.56
N HIS A 150 7.81 4.23 10.72
CA HIS A 150 8.96 3.43 10.28
C HIS A 150 9.24 3.65 8.80
N ARG A 151 10.53 3.72 8.44
CA ARG A 151 11.01 3.82 7.07
C ARG A 151 11.86 2.61 6.73
N ASP A 152 11.58 2.05 5.56
CA ASP A 152 12.34 0.94 5.02
C ASP A 152 13.72 1.42 4.53
N TYR A 153 14.56 0.50 4.06
CA TYR A 153 15.93 0.85 3.63
C TYR A 153 15.98 1.77 2.40
N ASN A 154 14.86 1.94 1.68
CA ASN A 154 14.73 2.93 0.60
C ASN A 154 14.16 4.27 1.10
N GLY A 155 14.00 4.43 2.42
CA GLY A 155 13.39 5.58 3.04
C GLY A 155 11.87 5.64 2.88
N LYS A 156 11.22 4.58 2.39
CA LYS A 156 9.76 4.56 2.18
C LYS A 156 9.05 4.21 3.48
N SER A 157 8.02 4.95 3.89
CA SER A 157 7.14 4.62 5.01
C SER A 157 5.81 3.98 4.55
N VAL A 158 5.02 3.44 5.48
CA VAL A 158 3.66 2.97 5.19
C VAL A 158 2.72 4.10 4.73
N LEU A 159 3.08 5.36 5.02
CA LEU A 159 2.36 6.56 4.57
C LEU A 159 2.61 6.88 3.09
N ASP A 160 3.66 6.31 2.48
CA ASP A 160 3.98 6.52 1.06
C ASP A 160 3.12 5.66 0.12
N LEU A 161 2.02 5.09 0.66
CA LEU A 161 0.88 4.44 0.00
C LEU A 161 1.12 4.04 -1.48
N SER A 162 1.34 2.75 -1.72
CA SER A 162 1.50 2.24 -3.09
C SER A 162 0.14 2.04 -3.78
N SER A 163 0.03 2.45 -5.04
CA SER A 163 -1.10 2.13 -5.92
C SER A 163 -0.88 0.84 -6.74
N GLU A 164 0.18 0.08 -6.46
CA GLU A 164 0.55 -1.17 -7.17
C GLU A 164 -0.57 -2.20 -7.26
N TYR A 165 -1.57 -2.11 -6.38
CA TYR A 165 -2.64 -3.10 -6.24
C TYR A 165 -4.03 -2.54 -6.55
N GLY A 166 -4.09 -1.36 -7.16
CA GLY A 166 -5.32 -0.71 -7.60
C GLY A 166 -5.89 0.29 -6.60
N VAL A 167 -6.86 1.08 -7.07
CA VAL A 167 -7.43 2.24 -6.36
C VAL A 167 -8.19 1.82 -5.10
N SER A 168 -8.91 0.69 -5.14
CA SER A 168 -9.67 0.21 -3.98
C SER A 168 -8.76 -0.13 -2.80
N GLY A 169 -7.67 -0.88 -3.03
CA GLY A 169 -6.66 -1.18 -2.01
C GLY A 169 -6.02 0.09 -1.44
N TYR A 170 -5.73 1.06 -2.31
CA TYR A 170 -5.22 2.36 -1.90
C TYR A 170 -6.17 3.09 -0.94
N ASP A 171 -7.46 3.15 -1.25
CA ASP A 171 -8.44 3.83 -0.40
C ASP A 171 -8.66 3.12 0.94
N PHE A 172 -8.63 1.78 0.97
CA PHE A 172 -8.64 1.03 2.23
C PHE A 172 -7.43 1.38 3.10
N ASN A 173 -6.24 1.45 2.51
CA ASN A 173 -5.02 1.82 3.20
C ASN A 173 -5.09 3.25 3.76
N VAL A 174 -5.60 4.20 2.97
CA VAL A 174 -5.83 5.59 3.41
C VAL A 174 -6.73 5.63 4.65
N ASN A 175 -7.85 4.90 4.63
CA ASN A 175 -8.77 4.87 5.77
C ASN A 175 -8.13 4.24 7.01
N ALA A 176 -7.32 3.18 6.86
CA ALA A 176 -6.57 2.59 7.97
C ALA A 176 -5.58 3.59 8.59
N LEU A 177 -4.84 4.34 7.76
CA LEU A 177 -3.94 5.38 8.24
C LEU A 177 -4.68 6.53 8.93
N MET A 178 -5.84 6.94 8.40
CA MET A 178 -6.66 8.01 8.99
C MET A 178 -7.10 7.69 10.43
N ARG A 179 -7.31 6.41 10.78
CA ARG A 179 -7.68 6.00 12.14
C ARG A 179 -6.58 6.23 13.17
N HIS A 180 -5.32 6.20 12.74
CA HIS A 180 -4.14 6.35 13.59
C HIS A 180 -3.35 7.63 13.28
N ILE A 181 -4.04 8.65 12.79
CA ILE A 181 -3.43 9.92 12.38
C ILE A 181 -2.75 10.68 13.55
N ASP A 182 -3.10 10.37 14.80
CA ASP A 182 -2.45 10.83 16.03
C ASP A 182 -1.10 10.20 16.31
N LYS A 183 -0.82 9.05 15.70
CA LYS A 183 0.47 8.38 15.79
C LYS A 183 1.42 8.78 14.66
N ILE A 184 0.93 9.53 13.66
CA ILE A 184 1.76 10.07 12.57
C ILE A 184 2.57 11.27 13.09
N ASP A 185 3.89 11.19 12.94
CA ASP A 185 4.79 12.26 13.36
C ASP A 185 4.93 13.37 12.31
N SER A 186 5.77 14.37 12.57
CA SER A 186 5.99 15.53 11.71
C SER A 186 6.69 15.23 10.38
N THR A 187 7.04 13.97 10.10
CA THR A 187 7.79 13.64 8.89
C THR A 187 6.94 13.93 7.64
N PRO A 188 7.51 14.55 6.60
CA PRO A 188 6.77 14.86 5.38
C PRO A 188 6.12 13.61 4.77
N VAL A 189 4.79 13.69 4.56
CA VAL A 189 4.01 12.63 3.92
C VAL A 189 3.99 12.85 2.42
N LEU A 190 4.51 11.89 1.66
CA LEU A 190 4.61 12.00 0.20
C LEU A 190 3.44 11.29 -0.48
N ILE A 191 2.47 12.06 -0.97
CA ILE A 191 1.31 11.54 -1.69
C ILE A 191 1.66 11.33 -3.16
N ARG A 192 1.55 10.09 -3.63
CA ARG A 192 1.82 9.70 -5.03
C ARG A 192 0.56 9.50 -5.87
N HIS A 193 -0.57 9.34 -5.20
CA HIS A 193 -1.86 9.09 -5.83
C HIS A 193 -2.95 9.89 -5.13
N VAL A 194 -3.73 10.66 -5.88
CA VAL A 194 -4.85 11.44 -5.34
C VAL A 194 -6.17 10.81 -5.76
N THR A 195 -6.90 10.35 -4.74
CA THR A 195 -8.29 9.89 -4.74
C THR A 195 -9.14 10.80 -3.83
N TYR A 196 -10.47 10.65 -3.86
CA TYR A 196 -11.36 11.33 -2.93
C TYR A 196 -11.02 11.02 -1.46
N HIS A 197 -10.63 9.79 -1.14
CA HIS A 197 -10.25 9.41 0.23
C HIS A 197 -8.93 10.04 0.64
N SER A 198 -7.92 10.06 -0.24
CA SER A 198 -6.64 10.69 0.10
C SER A 198 -6.73 12.21 0.27
N LEU A 199 -7.71 12.89 -0.35
CA LEU A 199 -7.95 14.31 -0.10
C LEU A 199 -8.37 14.54 1.35
N ASN A 200 -9.22 13.67 1.90
CA ASN A 200 -9.60 13.73 3.31
C ASN A 200 -8.38 13.54 4.21
N LEU A 201 -7.51 12.57 3.90
CA LEU A 201 -6.26 12.38 4.64
C LEU A 201 -5.36 13.63 4.54
N ILE A 202 -5.16 14.18 3.34
CA ILE A 202 -4.40 15.42 3.12
C ILE A 202 -4.93 16.57 3.97
N ASN A 203 -6.25 16.79 3.96
CA ASN A 203 -6.88 17.85 4.75
C ASN A 203 -6.67 17.64 6.25
N LEU A 204 -6.85 16.40 6.75
CA LEU A 204 -6.62 16.10 8.17
C LEU A 204 -5.16 16.28 8.58
N LEU A 205 -4.21 15.85 7.74
CA LEU A 205 -2.78 16.05 7.98
C LEU A 205 -2.44 17.55 8.02
N TYR A 206 -2.98 18.33 7.08
CA TYR A 206 -2.81 19.79 7.04
C TYR A 206 -3.38 20.47 8.29
N GLN A 207 -4.59 20.09 8.73
CA GLN A 207 -5.22 20.65 9.95
C GLN A 207 -4.38 20.38 11.21
N ARG A 208 -3.58 19.32 11.21
CA ARG A 208 -2.64 18.98 12.29
C ARG A 208 -1.27 19.63 12.16
N GLY A 209 -1.06 20.46 11.14
CA GLY A 209 0.23 21.11 10.88
C GLY A 209 1.30 20.13 10.38
N LEU A 210 0.91 18.96 9.87
CA LEU A 210 1.85 17.99 9.31
C LEU A 210 2.20 18.40 7.88
N ASN A 211 3.48 18.26 7.54
CA ASN A 211 3.97 18.60 6.20
C ASN A 211 3.52 17.52 5.20
N VAL A 212 2.80 17.92 4.15
CA VAL A 212 2.36 17.02 3.09
C VAL A 212 2.87 17.53 1.75
N MET A 213 3.44 16.62 0.97
CA MET A 213 3.99 16.90 -0.35
C MET A 213 3.37 15.98 -1.39
N LEU A 214 3.26 16.46 -2.62
CA LEU A 214 2.94 15.62 -3.76
C LEU A 214 4.23 15.16 -4.44
N ALA A 215 4.24 13.91 -4.89
CA ALA A 215 5.28 13.44 -5.79
C ALA A 215 5.29 14.26 -7.09
N GLU A 216 6.48 14.44 -7.69
CA GLU A 216 6.60 15.14 -8.98
C GLU A 216 5.70 14.52 -10.04
N HIS A 217 5.63 13.19 -10.10
CA HIS A 217 4.66 12.46 -10.91
C HIS A 217 3.55 11.93 -10.00
N CYS A 218 2.43 12.63 -9.97
CA CYS A 218 1.27 12.26 -9.17
C CYS A 218 0.18 11.68 -10.07
N THR A 219 -0.40 10.56 -9.66
CA THR A 219 -1.53 9.94 -10.37
C THR A 219 -2.86 10.37 -9.75
N LEU A 220 -3.92 10.39 -10.54
CA LEU A 220 -5.27 10.81 -10.18
C LEU A 220 -6.27 9.71 -10.48
N SER A 221 -7.14 9.41 -9.51
CA SER A 221 -8.35 8.61 -9.72
C SER A 221 -9.59 9.44 -9.39
N LEU A 222 -9.85 10.44 -10.22
CA LEU A 222 -10.90 11.45 -10.03
C LEU A 222 -11.75 11.60 -11.28
N CYS A 223 -13.03 11.93 -11.12
CA CYS A 223 -13.88 12.28 -12.25
C CYS A 223 -13.47 13.64 -12.85
N VAL A 224 -13.41 13.71 -14.19
CA VAL A 224 -13.02 14.94 -14.92
C VAL A 224 -13.95 16.13 -14.64
N LYS A 225 -15.22 15.87 -14.29
CA LYS A 225 -16.19 16.90 -13.89
C LYS A 225 -15.83 17.57 -12.56
N ASP A 226 -15.23 16.82 -11.63
CA ASP A 226 -14.97 17.27 -10.25
C ASP A 226 -13.55 17.82 -10.09
N MET A 227 -12.68 17.68 -11.10
CA MET A 227 -11.29 18.16 -11.03
C MET A 227 -11.18 19.62 -10.62
N LYS A 228 -12.06 20.52 -11.08
CA LYS A 228 -11.95 21.94 -10.72
C LYS A 228 -12.13 22.18 -9.22
N SER A 229 -13.14 21.56 -8.59
CA SER A 229 -13.37 21.72 -7.16
C SER A 229 -12.22 21.08 -6.37
N ILE A 230 -11.84 19.85 -6.75
CA ILE A 230 -10.78 19.10 -6.08
C ILE A 230 -9.43 19.82 -6.14
N PHE A 231 -9.01 20.30 -7.31
CA PHE A 231 -7.76 21.05 -7.41
C PHE A 231 -7.82 22.39 -6.68
N THR A 232 -9.00 22.99 -6.55
CA THR A 232 -9.16 24.22 -5.76
C THR A 232 -8.95 23.93 -4.27
N GLU A 233 -9.51 22.82 -3.77
CA GLU A 233 -9.32 22.34 -2.40
C GLU A 233 -7.87 21.91 -2.14
N LEU A 234 -7.29 21.08 -3.01
CA LEU A 234 -5.92 20.59 -2.88
C LEU A 234 -4.90 21.73 -2.75
N LYS A 235 -5.10 22.83 -3.49
CA LYS A 235 -4.27 24.04 -3.42
C LYS A 235 -4.35 24.79 -2.10
N GLN A 236 -5.40 24.58 -1.30
CA GLN A 236 -5.51 25.18 0.03
C GLN A 236 -4.60 24.48 1.04
N HIS A 237 -4.19 23.24 0.76
CA HIS A 237 -3.48 22.39 1.70
C HIS A 237 -2.04 22.09 1.28
N ILE A 238 -1.75 22.01 -0.03
CA ILE A 238 -0.44 21.59 -0.54
C ILE A 238 -0.02 22.43 -1.76
N GLU A 239 1.29 22.66 -1.87
CA GLU A 239 1.89 23.21 -3.08
C GLU A 239 1.89 22.19 -4.23
N ILE A 240 1.25 22.54 -5.35
CA ILE A 240 1.09 21.65 -6.52
C ILE A 240 1.79 22.15 -7.78
N LYS A 241 2.50 23.28 -7.71
CA LYS A 241 3.03 23.98 -8.90
C LYS A 241 4.08 23.18 -9.67
N HIS A 242 4.78 22.29 -8.99
CA HIS A 242 5.84 21.46 -9.57
C HIS A 242 5.36 20.06 -9.99
N THR A 243 4.12 19.70 -9.64
CA THR A 243 3.57 18.37 -9.84
C THR A 243 2.95 18.20 -11.22
N HIS A 244 3.35 17.13 -11.90
CA HIS A 244 2.71 16.60 -13.10
C HIS A 244 1.62 15.60 -12.71
N PHE A 245 0.44 15.77 -13.29
CA PHE A 245 -0.72 14.94 -12.97
C PHE A 245 -1.06 13.98 -14.11
N TYR A 246 -1.26 12.71 -13.77
CA TYR A 246 -1.60 11.65 -14.72
C TYR A 246 -2.85 10.91 -14.27
N ASN A 247 -3.60 10.30 -15.18
CA ASN A 247 -4.63 9.33 -14.79
C ASN A 247 -4.01 7.94 -14.50
N CYS A 248 -4.83 7.00 -14.03
CA CYS A 248 -4.42 5.61 -13.79
C CYS A 248 -3.88 4.86 -15.04
N ARG A 249 -4.13 5.37 -16.25
CA ARG A 249 -3.58 4.86 -17.52
C ARG A 249 -2.29 5.58 -17.94
N LYS A 250 -1.64 6.29 -17.02
CA LYS A 250 -0.41 7.08 -17.24
C LYS A 250 -0.54 8.15 -18.34
N LYS A 251 -1.75 8.59 -18.67
CA LYS A 251 -1.95 9.73 -19.58
C LYS A 251 -1.92 11.01 -18.76
N HIS A 252 -1.14 11.98 -19.20
CA HIS A 252 -1.06 13.29 -18.55
C HIS A 252 -2.42 14.02 -18.61
N ILE A 253 -2.75 14.80 -17.57
CA ILE A 253 -4.04 15.50 -17.43
C ILE A 253 -4.33 16.43 -18.60
N GLY A 254 -3.28 16.99 -19.20
CA GLY A 254 -3.34 17.82 -20.39
C GLY A 254 -3.81 17.08 -21.64
N ILE A 255 -3.85 15.75 -21.70
CA ILE A 255 -4.27 14.99 -22.91
C ILE A 255 -5.76 14.71 -22.90
N TYR A 256 -6.28 14.16 -21.81
CA TYR A 256 -7.64 13.61 -21.77
C TYR A 256 -8.68 14.61 -21.26
N THR A 257 -8.26 15.84 -20.93
CA THR A 257 -9.18 16.92 -20.56
C THR A 257 -9.41 17.86 -21.75
N GLY A 258 -10.63 18.43 -21.83
CA GLY A 258 -10.96 19.40 -22.87
C GLY A 258 -10.23 20.72 -22.71
N ILE A 259 -10.09 21.48 -23.80
CA ILE A 259 -9.34 22.76 -23.86
C ILE A 259 -9.67 23.73 -22.73
N GLU A 260 -10.95 23.90 -22.38
CA GLU A 260 -11.36 24.84 -21.33
C GLU A 260 -10.87 24.43 -19.94
N ARG A 261 -10.66 23.12 -19.69
CA ARG A 261 -10.02 22.64 -18.46
C ARG A 261 -8.52 22.83 -18.51
N VAL A 262 -7.87 22.59 -19.65
CA VAL A 262 -6.43 22.85 -19.81
C VAL A 262 -6.12 24.33 -19.56
N LYS A 263 -6.87 25.26 -20.16
CA LYS A 263 -6.78 26.69 -19.86
C LYS A 263 -7.03 26.98 -18.38
N TRP A 264 -7.98 26.28 -17.75
CA TRP A 264 -8.24 26.39 -16.31
C TRP A 264 -7.07 25.88 -15.44
N PHE A 265 -6.37 24.82 -15.84
CA PHE A 265 -5.20 24.32 -15.12
C PHE A 265 -4.04 25.32 -15.20
N ILE A 266 -3.70 25.76 -16.42
CA ILE A 266 -2.65 26.73 -16.66
C ILE A 266 -2.92 28.03 -15.88
N ARG A 267 -4.16 28.54 -15.93
CA ARG A 267 -4.49 29.79 -15.24
C ARG A 267 -4.41 29.71 -13.72
N ASN A 268 -4.41 28.50 -13.17
CA ASN A 268 -4.33 28.21 -11.75
C ASN A 268 -2.94 27.69 -11.33
N GLY A 269 -1.93 27.75 -12.21
CA GLY A 269 -0.55 27.36 -11.88
C GLY A 269 -0.36 25.85 -11.74
N ILE A 270 -1.22 25.05 -12.36
CA ILE A 270 -1.03 23.59 -12.43
C ILE A 270 -0.16 23.32 -13.65
N ARG A 271 0.97 22.64 -13.42
CA ARG A 271 1.97 22.36 -14.45
C ARG A 271 1.35 21.53 -15.57
N MET A 272 1.56 21.97 -16.81
CA MET A 272 1.26 21.19 -18.00
C MET A 272 2.57 20.89 -18.72
N ASP A 273 2.68 19.69 -19.27
CA ASP A 273 3.80 19.29 -20.11
C ASP A 273 3.61 19.85 -21.53
N ASP A 274 4.54 20.71 -21.96
CA ASP A 274 4.46 21.42 -23.24
C ASP A 274 4.55 20.50 -24.45
N ASP A 275 5.40 19.46 -24.38
CA ASP A 275 5.54 18.48 -25.46
C ASP A 275 4.25 17.69 -25.64
N ILE A 276 3.59 17.39 -24.52
CA ILE A 276 2.27 16.77 -24.52
C ILE A 276 1.20 17.70 -25.08
N LEU A 277 1.23 18.99 -24.75
CA LEU A 277 0.25 19.96 -25.27
C LEU A 277 0.39 20.15 -26.78
N ARG A 278 1.60 20.11 -27.33
CA ARG A 278 1.87 20.23 -28.78
C ARG A 278 1.28 19.09 -29.61
N GLN A 279 1.12 17.91 -29.01
CA GLN A 279 0.55 16.72 -29.69
C GLN A 279 -0.98 16.78 -29.83
N ARG A 280 -1.64 17.76 -29.21
CA ARG A 280 -3.10 17.89 -29.28
C ARG A 280 -3.54 18.52 -30.61
N SER A 281 -4.73 18.16 -31.08
CA SER A 281 -5.36 18.77 -32.26
C SER A 281 -5.74 20.24 -32.06
N ASP A 282 -5.84 20.70 -30.81
CA ASP A 282 -6.18 22.08 -30.43
C ASP A 282 -4.97 22.84 -29.82
N SER A 283 -3.75 22.38 -30.08
CA SER A 283 -2.48 22.91 -29.54
C SER A 283 -2.31 24.41 -29.82
N ASP A 284 -2.56 24.87 -31.04
CA ASP A 284 -2.44 26.28 -31.43
C ASP A 284 -3.23 27.22 -30.52
N LYS A 285 -4.46 26.81 -30.16
CA LYS A 285 -5.35 27.59 -29.27
C LYS A 285 -4.85 27.63 -27.83
N ILE A 286 -4.16 26.58 -27.39
CA ILE A 286 -3.59 26.48 -26.05
C ILE A 286 -2.31 27.31 -25.96
N LEU A 287 -1.42 27.21 -26.96
CA LEU A 287 -0.18 27.97 -27.02
C LEU A 287 -0.43 29.48 -27.15
N ASP A 288 -1.40 29.90 -27.97
CA ASP A 288 -1.84 31.30 -28.03
C ASP A 288 -2.38 31.79 -26.66
N TYR A 289 -3.10 30.94 -25.94
CA TYR A 289 -3.57 31.26 -24.59
C TYR A 289 -2.43 31.45 -23.60
N ILE A 290 -1.40 30.59 -23.64
CA ILE A 290 -0.20 30.69 -22.79
C ILE A 290 0.55 31.99 -23.10
N ALA A 291 0.85 32.26 -24.37
CA ALA A 291 1.59 33.47 -24.78
C ALA A 291 0.87 34.76 -24.35
N ARG A 292 -0.46 34.84 -24.52
CA ARG A 292 -1.26 35.99 -24.06
C ARG A 292 -1.20 36.18 -22.55
N ARG A 293 -1.07 35.08 -21.79
CA ARG A 293 -0.98 35.13 -20.33
C ARG A 293 0.40 35.58 -19.87
N GLU A 294 1.46 35.00 -20.41
CA GLU A 294 2.85 35.40 -20.11
C GLU A 294 3.06 36.88 -20.40
N LYS A 295 2.58 37.36 -21.56
CA LYS A 295 2.58 38.80 -21.88
C LYS A 295 1.85 39.63 -20.82
N LYS A 296 0.70 39.17 -20.33
CA LYS A 296 -0.08 39.86 -19.30
C LYS A 296 0.65 39.91 -17.96
N ASP A 297 1.33 38.83 -17.58
CA ASP A 297 2.05 38.75 -16.32
C ASP A 297 3.35 39.57 -16.36
N LEU A 298 4.11 39.55 -17.46
CA LEU A 298 5.24 40.48 -17.71
C LEU A 298 4.81 41.95 -17.62
N LEU A 299 3.68 42.31 -18.24
CA LEU A 299 3.15 43.68 -18.20
C LEU A 299 2.73 44.13 -16.79
N LYS A 300 2.40 43.21 -15.87
CA LYS A 300 2.13 43.57 -14.47
C LYS A 300 3.42 43.84 -13.72
N GLU A 301 4.44 43.01 -13.92
CA GLU A 301 5.76 43.19 -13.28
C GLU A 301 6.44 44.48 -13.73
N MET A 302 6.26 44.87 -15.00
CA MET A 302 6.80 46.10 -15.57
C MET A 302 6.09 47.40 -15.11
N LYS A 303 4.94 47.31 -14.42
CA LYS A 303 4.24 48.49 -13.89
C LYS A 303 4.49 48.62 -12.38
N PRO A 304 5.49 49.39 -11.92
CA PRO A 304 5.63 49.68 -10.50
C PRO A 304 4.38 50.42 -10.01
N GLY A 305 3.86 50.03 -8.85
CA GLY A 305 2.62 50.57 -8.29
C GLY A 305 2.69 52.09 -8.16
N ILE A 306 2.01 52.81 -9.06
CA ILE A 306 1.74 54.23 -8.88
C ILE A 306 0.68 54.32 -7.77
N PRO A 307 0.97 54.93 -6.61
CA PRO A 307 -0.05 55.13 -5.59
C PRO A 307 -1.19 55.93 -6.21
N PRO A 308 -2.47 55.56 -5.99
CA PRO A 308 -3.57 56.32 -6.53
C PRO A 308 -3.47 57.77 -6.04
N ALA A 309 -3.49 58.70 -6.99
CA ALA A 309 -3.41 60.12 -6.69
C ALA A 309 -4.49 60.50 -5.67
N PRO A 310 -4.17 61.30 -4.63
CA PRO A 310 -5.12 61.63 -3.58
C PRO A 310 -6.35 62.30 -4.20
N VAL A 311 -7.49 61.65 -4.06
CA VAL A 311 -8.78 62.17 -4.50
C VAL A 311 -9.07 63.42 -3.68
N ARG A 312 -8.99 64.60 -4.31
CA ARG A 312 -9.43 65.86 -3.69
C ARG A 312 -10.92 65.73 -3.37
N LYS A 313 -11.25 65.57 -2.09
CA LYS A 313 -12.62 65.80 -1.60
C LYS A 313 -12.98 67.25 -1.92
N ARG A 314 -14.02 67.46 -2.72
CA ARG A 314 -14.61 68.78 -2.90
C ARG A 314 -15.23 69.19 -1.56
N LEU A 315 -14.80 70.35 -1.06
CA LEU A 315 -15.32 71.00 0.14
C LEU A 315 -16.75 71.48 -0.09
#